data_AF-E9FAH5-F1
#
_entry.id   AF-E9FAH5-F1
#
_cell.length_a   1.000
_cell.length_b   1.000
_cell.length_c   1.000
_cell.angle_alpha   90.00
_cell.angle_beta   90.00
_cell.angle_gamma   90.00
#
_symmetry.space_group_name_H-M   'P 1'
#
loop_
_entity.id
_entity.type
_entity.pdbx_description
1 polymer ?
#
loop_
_entity_poly.entity_id
_entity_poly.type
_entity_poly.pdbx_seq_one_letter_code
_entity_poly.pdbx_strand_id
1 'polypeptide(L)'
;MSTDGVNHHVFTHAGDADRRQATSNAKDTIGYGTKVVGGVSPGKGGQTHLDLPVFGTVKEAVEQVNPHVSAVFVPAPFAARAIIEAIEAEVPVVVSVAEHIPVHDLLRVQEVLRTQSRSRLVGPNCPGVIAPGQCRVGIMPFRQYARGCVGIVSKSGTLSYEAVGATTAAGLGQSLVVAVGGDPMPGTTIVDALRVLFEHEETEGVVVIGEIGGEQELRAAEMIREYRRSTPNPKPVVAMVAGQTAPRGKVMGHAGAVLTPGDVTAAEKARALEDAGAVLVPHPGVMGSTMKALLGR
;
A
#
# COMPACT_ATOMS: atom_id res chain seq x y z
N MET A 1 1.26 2.37 13.34
CA MET A 1 0.44 1.31 13.99
C MET A 1 1.10 1.04 15.32
N SER A 2 0.40 1.19 16.46
CA SER A 2 0.96 0.80 17.76
C SER A 2 1.02 -0.73 17.84
N THR A 3 2.14 -1.26 18.30
CA THR A 3 2.42 -2.70 18.45
C THR A 3 1.57 -3.40 19.51
N ASP A 4 0.87 -2.63 20.37
CA ASP A 4 0.16 -3.16 21.55
C ASP A 4 -1.37 -3.08 21.48
N GLY A 5 -1.95 -2.78 20.32
CA GLY A 5 -3.39 -2.57 20.16
C GLY A 5 -3.98 -3.51 19.12
N VAL A 6 -4.97 -4.30 19.52
CA VAL A 6 -5.78 -5.12 18.62
C VAL A 6 -6.35 -4.22 17.52
N ASN A 7 -5.86 -4.32 16.28
CA ASN A 7 -6.34 -3.48 15.17
C ASN A 7 -7.72 -3.98 14.70
N HIS A 8 -8.73 -3.11 14.79
CA HIS A 8 -10.11 -3.39 14.37
C HIS A 8 -10.35 -2.93 12.93
N HIS A 9 -10.94 -3.77 12.08
CA HIS A 9 -11.14 -3.51 10.65
C HIS A 9 -12.61 -3.60 10.24
N VAL A 10 -13.06 -2.69 9.38
CA VAL A 10 -14.36 -2.79 8.70
C VAL A 10 -14.16 -2.86 7.19
N PHE A 11 -14.99 -3.67 6.53
CA PHE A 11 -15.02 -3.79 5.09
C PHE A 11 -16.11 -2.91 4.48
N THR A 12 -15.77 -1.98 3.60
CA THR A 12 -16.78 -1.17 2.88
C THR A 12 -17.01 -1.76 1.49
N HIS A 13 -18.26 -2.11 1.17
CA HIS A 13 -18.67 -2.71 -0.11
C HIS A 13 -19.93 -2.03 -0.66
N ALA A 14 -20.05 -1.94 -1.99
CA ALA A 14 -21.26 -1.46 -2.66
C ALA A 14 -21.70 -2.49 -3.70
N GLY A 15 -22.99 -2.85 -3.74
CA GLY A 15 -23.58 -3.67 -4.80
C GLY A 15 -23.50 -5.20 -4.63
N ASP A 16 -24.15 -5.93 -5.53
CA ASP A 16 -24.33 -7.40 -5.48
C ASP A 16 -23.30 -8.20 -6.31
N ALA A 17 -22.76 -7.66 -7.42
CA ALA A 17 -21.73 -8.35 -8.22
C ALA A 17 -20.37 -8.35 -7.49
N ASP A 18 -20.06 -7.23 -6.83
CA ASP A 18 -18.79 -6.97 -6.13
C ASP A 18 -18.71 -7.67 -4.79
N ARG A 19 -19.89 -8.02 -4.25
CA ARG A 19 -20.04 -8.83 -3.05
C ARG A 19 -19.18 -10.10 -3.13
N ARG A 20 -19.08 -10.78 -4.28
CA ARG A 20 -18.33 -12.05 -4.34
C ARG A 20 -16.84 -11.87 -4.08
N GLN A 21 -16.19 -10.94 -4.77
CA GLN A 21 -14.75 -10.69 -4.59
C GLN A 21 -14.47 -10.11 -3.21
N ALA A 22 -15.33 -9.19 -2.76
CA ALA A 22 -15.20 -8.54 -1.48
C ALA A 22 -15.40 -9.53 -0.31
N THR A 23 -16.43 -10.39 -0.38
CA THR A 23 -16.64 -11.52 0.54
C THR A 23 -15.47 -12.50 0.52
N SER A 24 -14.90 -12.83 -0.65
CA SER A 24 -13.74 -13.73 -0.72
C SER A 24 -12.53 -13.14 -0.02
N ASN A 25 -12.21 -11.88 -0.27
CA ASN A 25 -11.10 -11.20 0.40
C ASN A 25 -11.35 -11.03 1.90
N ALA A 26 -12.60 -10.78 2.31
CA ALA A 26 -12.97 -10.72 3.72
C ALA A 26 -12.74 -12.07 4.42
N LYS A 27 -13.15 -13.19 3.80
CA LYS A 27 -12.87 -14.54 4.31
C LYS A 27 -11.38 -14.79 4.44
N ASP A 28 -10.59 -14.46 3.42
CA ASP A 28 -9.15 -14.66 3.47
C ASP A 28 -8.48 -13.76 4.53
N THR A 29 -9.01 -12.55 4.75
CA THR A 29 -8.50 -11.61 5.76
C THR A 29 -8.81 -12.08 7.18
N ILE A 30 -10.03 -12.60 7.42
CA ILE A 30 -10.42 -13.26 8.66
C ILE A 30 -9.56 -14.51 8.88
N GLY A 31 -9.42 -15.35 7.85
CA GLY A 31 -8.60 -16.56 7.89
C GLY A 31 -7.11 -16.30 8.12
N TYR A 32 -6.62 -15.11 7.75
CA TYR A 32 -5.26 -14.67 8.07
C TYR A 32 -5.06 -14.33 9.56
N GLY A 33 -6.15 -14.07 10.30
CA GLY A 33 -6.11 -13.64 11.70
C GLY A 33 -6.33 -12.13 11.89
N THR A 34 -6.68 -11.40 10.84
CA THR A 34 -7.02 -9.97 10.97
C THR A 34 -8.36 -9.82 11.67
N LYS A 35 -8.46 -8.93 12.66
CA LYS A 35 -9.72 -8.72 13.40
C LYS A 35 -10.67 -7.84 12.61
N VAL A 36 -11.57 -8.49 11.90
CA VAL A 36 -12.67 -7.85 11.17
C VAL A 36 -13.86 -7.73 12.11
N VAL A 37 -14.45 -6.53 12.21
CA VAL A 37 -15.53 -6.21 13.14
C VAL A 37 -16.85 -5.85 12.47
N GLY A 38 -16.90 -5.85 11.14
CA GLY A 38 -18.14 -5.66 10.39
C GLY A 38 -17.92 -5.28 8.93
N GLY A 39 -19.02 -5.01 8.25
CA GLY A 39 -19.01 -4.49 6.90
C GLY A 39 -20.04 -3.38 6.69
N VAL A 40 -19.86 -2.54 5.67
CA VAL A 40 -20.81 -1.50 5.27
C VAL A 40 -21.39 -1.87 3.93
N SER A 41 -22.71 -1.86 3.83
CA SER A 41 -23.43 -2.05 2.57
C SER A 41 -24.75 -1.26 2.58
N PRO A 42 -24.86 -0.19 1.77
CA PRO A 42 -26.06 0.65 1.73
C PRO A 42 -27.33 -0.17 1.47
N GLY A 43 -28.36 0.07 2.29
CA GLY A 43 -29.64 -0.65 2.22
C GLY A 43 -29.66 -2.03 2.87
N LYS A 44 -28.55 -2.46 3.50
CA LYS A 44 -28.43 -3.78 4.17
C LYS A 44 -28.01 -3.67 5.63
N GLY A 45 -28.10 -2.47 6.22
CA GLY A 45 -27.85 -2.24 7.64
C GLY A 45 -28.73 -3.14 8.53
N GLY A 46 -28.16 -3.63 9.63
CA GLY A 46 -28.81 -4.53 10.58
C GLY A 46 -28.78 -6.01 10.18
N GLN A 47 -28.26 -6.35 8.99
CA GLN A 47 -28.04 -7.74 8.59
C GLN A 47 -26.72 -8.28 9.15
N THR A 48 -26.48 -9.58 8.96
CA THR A 48 -25.20 -10.23 9.23
C THR A 48 -24.59 -10.80 7.96
N HIS A 49 -23.26 -10.83 7.90
CA HIS A 49 -22.48 -11.45 6.84
C HIS A 49 -21.15 -11.97 7.39
N LEU A 50 -20.78 -13.22 7.09
CA LEU A 50 -19.60 -13.88 7.68
C LEU A 50 -19.61 -13.82 9.23
N ASP A 51 -20.78 -13.98 9.83
CA ASP A 51 -21.02 -13.88 11.28
C ASP A 51 -20.62 -12.53 11.89
N LEU A 52 -20.57 -11.48 11.07
CA LEU A 52 -20.25 -10.10 11.46
C LEU A 52 -21.40 -9.14 11.12
N PRO A 53 -21.56 -8.02 11.86
CA PRO A 53 -22.61 -7.05 11.59
C PRO A 53 -22.38 -6.32 10.26
N VAL A 54 -23.49 -6.03 9.57
CA VAL A 54 -23.52 -5.17 8.39
C VAL A 54 -24.21 -3.85 8.76
N PHE A 55 -23.53 -2.75 8.50
CA PHE A 55 -23.98 -1.37 8.73
C PHE A 55 -24.44 -0.74 7.43
N GLY A 56 -25.35 0.23 7.52
CA GLY A 56 -25.85 0.98 6.36
C GLY A 56 -24.88 2.06 5.89
N THR A 57 -24.06 2.60 6.80
CA THR A 57 -23.08 3.67 6.53
C THR A 57 -21.77 3.43 7.29
N VAL A 58 -20.68 4.07 6.85
CA VAL A 58 -19.40 4.01 7.58
C VAL A 58 -19.51 4.70 8.93
N LYS A 59 -20.26 5.80 9.01
CA LYS A 59 -20.51 6.51 10.28
C LYS A 59 -21.13 5.61 11.34
N GLU A 60 -22.16 4.85 10.97
CA GLU A 60 -22.80 3.88 11.86
C GLU A 60 -21.81 2.80 12.34
N ALA A 61 -20.94 2.31 11.44
CA ALA A 61 -19.91 1.36 11.80
C ALA A 61 -18.89 1.96 12.79
N VAL A 62 -18.50 3.22 12.61
CA VAL A 62 -17.61 3.93 13.55
C VAL A 62 -18.26 4.09 14.93
N GLU A 63 -19.53 4.50 14.98
CA GLU A 63 -20.27 4.66 16.24
C GLU A 63 -20.42 3.35 17.02
N GLN A 64 -20.62 2.22 16.33
CA GLN A 64 -20.90 0.94 16.98
C GLN A 64 -19.66 0.08 17.25
N VAL A 65 -18.67 0.08 16.34
CA VAL A 65 -17.52 -0.83 16.42
C VAL A 65 -16.15 -0.14 16.29
N ASN A 66 -16.13 1.18 16.09
CA ASN A 66 -14.95 2.04 16.09
C ASN A 66 -13.72 1.42 15.39
N PRO A 67 -13.78 1.17 14.07
CA PRO A 67 -12.68 0.55 13.35
C PRO A 67 -11.50 1.51 13.16
N HIS A 68 -10.30 0.95 13.20
CA HIS A 68 -9.08 1.68 12.89
C HIS A 68 -8.83 1.75 11.38
N VAL A 69 -9.40 0.79 10.62
CA VAL A 69 -9.20 0.67 9.18
C VAL A 69 -10.51 0.39 8.46
N SER A 70 -10.72 1.08 7.33
CA SER A 70 -11.74 0.76 6.33
C SER A 70 -11.08 0.20 5.07
N ALA A 71 -11.51 -0.97 4.63
CA ALA A 71 -11.03 -1.58 3.39
C ALA A 71 -12.10 -1.47 2.29
N VAL A 72 -11.81 -0.71 1.24
CA VAL A 72 -12.72 -0.36 0.15
C VAL A 72 -12.51 -1.32 -1.02
N PHE A 73 -13.45 -2.26 -1.19
CA PHE A 73 -13.53 -3.21 -2.30
C PHE A 73 -14.63 -2.85 -3.30
N VAL A 74 -14.97 -1.56 -3.33
CA VAL A 74 -16.02 -0.99 -4.15
C VAL A 74 -15.50 -0.78 -5.58
N PRO A 75 -16.29 -1.04 -6.65
CA PRO A 75 -15.87 -0.77 -8.02
C PRO A 75 -15.54 0.69 -8.29
N ALA A 76 -14.77 0.90 -9.35
CA ALA A 76 -14.28 2.20 -9.77
C ALA A 76 -15.34 3.33 -9.77
N PRO A 77 -16.56 3.14 -10.34
CA PRO A 77 -17.57 4.21 -10.39
C PRO A 77 -18.10 4.67 -9.02
N PHE A 78 -17.92 3.86 -7.98
CA PHE A 78 -18.44 4.12 -6.64
C PHE A 78 -17.32 4.27 -5.59
N ALA A 79 -16.08 3.92 -5.95
CA ALA A 79 -14.95 3.86 -5.02
C ALA A 79 -14.62 5.22 -4.40
N ALA A 80 -14.63 6.30 -5.18
CA ALA A 80 -14.33 7.64 -4.66
C ALA A 80 -15.33 8.08 -3.60
N ARG A 81 -16.63 7.81 -3.80
CA ARG A 81 -17.65 8.09 -2.79
C ARG A 81 -17.41 7.27 -1.51
N ALA A 82 -17.10 5.98 -1.64
CA ALA A 82 -16.85 5.12 -0.48
C ALA A 82 -15.58 5.53 0.29
N ILE A 83 -14.53 5.97 -0.42
CA ILE A 83 -13.31 6.52 0.19
C ILE A 83 -13.64 7.81 0.95
N ILE A 84 -14.37 8.74 0.34
CA ILE A 84 -14.76 10.01 0.96
C ILE A 84 -15.63 9.75 2.19
N GLU A 85 -16.61 8.84 2.12
CA GLU A 85 -17.45 8.46 3.26
C GLU A 85 -16.61 7.94 4.46
N ALA A 86 -15.56 7.16 4.19
CA ALA A 86 -14.66 6.68 5.23
C ALA A 86 -13.77 7.79 5.82
N ILE A 87 -13.36 8.76 5.01
CA ILE A 87 -12.59 9.93 5.46
C ILE A 87 -13.48 10.86 6.30
N GLU A 88 -14.72 11.12 5.87
CA GLU A 88 -15.71 11.94 6.59
C GLU A 88 -16.10 11.33 7.92
N ALA A 89 -16.10 10.00 8.02
CA ALA A 89 -16.29 9.26 9.28
C ALA A 89 -15.02 9.18 10.15
N GLU A 90 -13.94 9.86 9.75
CA GLU A 90 -12.65 9.92 10.44
C GLU A 90 -12.01 8.54 10.71
N VAL A 91 -12.24 7.55 9.83
CA VAL A 91 -11.56 6.26 9.95
C VAL A 91 -10.04 6.46 9.75
N PRO A 92 -9.17 6.07 10.71
CA PRO A 92 -7.76 6.45 10.67
C PRO A 92 -7.01 6.01 9.42
N VAL A 93 -7.28 4.80 8.91
CA VAL A 93 -6.69 4.29 7.66
C VAL A 93 -7.78 3.80 6.72
N VAL A 94 -7.73 4.25 5.47
CA VAL A 94 -8.59 3.77 4.38
C VAL A 94 -7.69 3.07 3.37
N VAL A 95 -8.00 1.82 3.01
CA VAL A 95 -7.25 1.07 1.98
C VAL A 95 -8.18 0.83 0.81
N SER A 96 -7.87 1.38 -0.36
CA SER A 96 -8.66 1.16 -1.57
C SER A 96 -7.92 0.30 -2.58
N VAL A 97 -8.54 -0.80 -2.98
CA VAL A 97 -8.02 -1.71 -4.01
C VAL A 97 -8.60 -1.42 -5.39
N ALA A 98 -9.54 -0.48 -5.48
CA ALA A 98 -10.25 -0.18 -6.71
C ALA A 98 -9.29 0.38 -7.77
N GLU A 99 -9.29 -0.25 -8.95
CA GLU A 99 -8.57 0.22 -10.13
C GLU A 99 -9.53 0.96 -11.07
N HIS A 100 -8.98 1.80 -11.96
CA HIS A 100 -9.72 2.54 -12.98
C HIS A 100 -10.68 3.62 -12.43
N ILE A 101 -10.42 4.16 -11.22
CA ILE A 101 -11.18 5.30 -10.71
C ILE A 101 -10.95 6.49 -11.65
N PRO A 102 -12.02 7.17 -12.12
CA PRO A 102 -11.85 8.34 -12.97
C PRO A 102 -10.95 9.41 -12.35
N VAL A 103 -10.08 10.04 -13.15
CA VAL A 103 -9.11 11.03 -12.64
C VAL A 103 -9.81 12.21 -11.94
N HIS A 104 -10.98 12.63 -12.42
CA HIS A 104 -11.75 13.71 -11.77
C HIS A 104 -12.23 13.33 -10.37
N ASP A 105 -12.56 12.06 -10.14
CA ASP A 105 -12.94 11.54 -8.84
C ASP A 105 -11.72 11.41 -7.92
N LEU A 106 -10.57 10.99 -8.46
CA LEU A 106 -9.30 11.00 -7.71
C LEU A 106 -8.90 12.40 -7.27
N LEU A 107 -9.09 13.42 -8.13
CA LEU A 107 -8.83 14.82 -7.76
C LEU A 107 -9.70 15.25 -6.58
N ARG A 108 -10.98 14.84 -6.56
CA ARG A 108 -11.90 15.11 -5.46
C ARG A 108 -11.45 14.43 -4.17
N VAL A 109 -11.05 13.16 -4.23
CA VAL A 109 -10.51 12.41 -3.08
C VAL A 109 -9.26 13.11 -2.53
N GLN A 110 -8.34 13.52 -3.40
CA GLN A 110 -7.12 14.23 -3.01
C GLN A 110 -7.43 15.57 -2.32
N GLU A 111 -8.45 16.29 -2.79
CA GLU A 111 -8.86 17.54 -2.15
C GLU A 111 -9.41 17.31 -0.75
N VAL A 112 -10.29 16.32 -0.57
CA VAL A 112 -10.81 15.94 0.75
C VAL A 112 -9.68 15.48 1.68
N LEU A 113 -8.69 14.74 1.18
CA LEU A 113 -7.54 14.34 2.00
C LEU A 113 -6.74 15.55 2.51
N ARG A 114 -6.62 16.62 1.72
CA ARG A 114 -5.85 17.82 2.08
C ARG A 114 -6.53 18.71 3.12
N THR A 115 -7.84 18.60 3.31
CA THR A 115 -8.59 19.43 4.27
C THR A 115 -8.60 18.87 5.69
N GLN A 116 -7.98 17.71 5.92
CA GLN A 116 -8.06 16.97 7.18
C GLN A 116 -6.72 16.27 7.51
N SER A 117 -6.59 15.78 8.75
CA SER A 117 -5.39 15.08 9.25
C SER A 117 -5.67 13.79 10.04
N ARG A 118 -6.95 13.36 10.07
CA ARG A 118 -7.46 12.19 10.81
C ARG A 118 -7.31 10.88 10.04
N SER A 119 -7.50 10.92 8.73
CA SER A 119 -7.54 9.74 7.87
C SER A 119 -6.38 9.72 6.88
N ARG A 120 -5.78 8.54 6.68
CA ARG A 120 -4.80 8.26 5.63
C ARG A 120 -5.39 7.30 4.61
N LEU A 121 -5.27 7.60 3.32
CA LEU A 121 -5.63 6.68 2.24
C LEU A 121 -4.38 5.93 1.73
N VAL A 122 -4.43 4.61 1.65
CA VAL A 122 -3.48 3.77 0.89
C VAL A 122 -4.15 3.30 -0.39
N GLY A 123 -3.45 3.44 -1.52
CA GLY A 123 -4.03 3.33 -2.85
C GLY A 123 -4.60 4.66 -3.35
N PRO A 124 -5.57 4.66 -4.28
CA PRO A 124 -6.25 3.49 -4.84
C PRO A 124 -5.35 2.70 -5.81
N ASN A 125 -5.93 1.73 -6.53
CA ASN A 125 -5.19 0.84 -7.43
C ASN A 125 -3.98 0.19 -6.76
N CYS A 126 -4.20 -0.39 -5.58
CA CYS A 126 -3.16 -1.04 -4.80
C CYS A 126 -3.63 -2.40 -4.28
N PRO A 127 -2.70 -3.35 -4.03
CA PRO A 127 -3.07 -4.58 -3.36
C PRO A 127 -3.26 -4.42 -1.84
N GLY A 128 -2.89 -3.27 -1.26
CA GLY A 128 -3.10 -2.90 0.13
C GLY A 128 -1.85 -2.94 1.02
N VAL A 129 -2.07 -3.19 2.31
CA VAL A 129 -1.03 -3.21 3.36
C VAL A 129 -1.07 -4.53 4.13
N ILE A 130 0.10 -5.04 4.50
CA ILE A 130 0.21 -6.24 5.33
C ILE A 130 1.38 -6.13 6.30
N ALA A 131 1.09 -6.38 7.57
CA ALA A 131 2.05 -6.60 8.65
C ALA A 131 2.06 -8.11 8.94
N PRO A 132 3.09 -8.86 8.51
CA PRO A 132 3.01 -10.31 8.51
C PRO A 132 2.80 -10.92 9.89
N GLY A 133 1.86 -11.86 9.99
CA GLY A 133 1.47 -12.51 11.24
C GLY A 133 0.62 -11.63 12.16
N GLN A 134 0.25 -10.43 11.74
CA GLN A 134 -0.50 -9.47 12.56
C GLN A 134 -1.78 -8.99 11.87
N CYS A 135 -1.65 -8.45 10.66
CA CYS A 135 -2.76 -7.79 9.98
C CYS A 135 -2.57 -7.80 8.47
N ARG A 136 -3.64 -8.09 7.74
CA ARG A 136 -3.71 -8.02 6.28
C ARG A 136 -4.92 -7.21 5.87
N VAL A 137 -4.71 -6.19 5.04
CA VAL A 137 -5.78 -5.38 4.47
C VAL A 137 -5.55 -5.24 2.98
N GLY A 138 -6.36 -5.93 2.18
CA GLY A 138 -6.31 -5.85 0.72
C GLY A 138 -6.44 -7.21 0.03
N ILE A 139 -5.79 -7.35 -1.14
CA ILE A 139 -5.92 -8.50 -2.04
C ILE A 139 -4.62 -9.31 -2.22
N MET A 140 -3.53 -8.95 -1.53
CA MET A 140 -2.26 -9.67 -1.70
C MET A 140 -2.40 -11.16 -1.30
N PRO A 141 -1.80 -12.11 -2.03
CA PRO A 141 -1.64 -13.48 -1.56
C PRO A 141 -0.77 -13.47 -0.31
N PHE A 142 -1.04 -14.28 0.71
CA PHE A 142 -0.41 -14.09 2.02
C PHE A 142 0.44 -15.27 2.52
N ARG A 143 0.41 -16.41 1.83
CA ARG A 143 1.12 -17.64 2.28
C ARG A 143 2.64 -17.51 2.28
N GLN A 144 3.18 -16.64 1.43
CA GLN A 144 4.62 -16.39 1.28
C GLN A 144 5.16 -15.31 2.23
N TYR A 145 4.27 -14.61 2.93
CA TYR A 145 4.66 -13.57 3.88
C TYR A 145 5.08 -14.23 5.20
N ALA A 146 6.22 -13.80 5.72
CA ALA A 146 6.74 -14.26 6.99
C ALA A 146 7.15 -13.05 7.81
N ARG A 147 6.82 -13.01 9.11
CA ARG A 147 7.26 -11.91 9.98
C ARG A 147 8.78 -11.87 10.02
N GLY A 148 9.33 -10.68 9.88
CA GLY A 148 10.77 -10.47 9.78
C GLY A 148 11.12 -9.00 9.78
N CYS A 149 12.29 -8.66 9.22
CA CYS A 149 12.88 -7.34 9.44
C CYS A 149 12.91 -6.42 8.21
N VAL A 150 12.39 -6.85 7.06
CA VAL A 150 12.43 -6.04 5.83
C VAL A 150 11.13 -5.27 5.63
N GLY A 151 11.22 -3.95 5.57
CA GLY A 151 10.14 -3.08 5.12
C GLY A 151 10.08 -3.03 3.61
N ILE A 152 8.89 -3.08 3.00
CA ILE A 152 8.75 -3.02 1.54
C ILE A 152 7.74 -1.94 1.18
N VAL A 153 8.13 -1.02 0.30
CA VAL A 153 7.24 -0.05 -0.35
C VAL A 153 7.26 -0.27 -1.86
N SER A 154 6.08 -0.32 -2.49
CA SER A 154 5.97 -0.56 -3.93
C SER A 154 4.79 0.13 -4.59
N LYS A 155 4.98 0.64 -5.81
CA LYS A 155 3.86 1.02 -6.70
C LYS A 155 3.16 -0.19 -7.31
N SER A 156 3.86 -1.31 -7.48
CA SER A 156 3.37 -2.51 -8.17
C SER A 156 3.04 -3.64 -7.21
N GLY A 157 1.84 -4.22 -7.35
CA GLY A 157 1.44 -5.35 -6.52
C GLY A 157 2.28 -6.60 -6.79
N THR A 158 2.37 -7.04 -8.04
CA THR A 158 3.10 -8.28 -8.37
C THR A 158 4.60 -8.17 -8.08
N LEU A 159 5.24 -7.02 -8.35
CA LEU A 159 6.64 -6.84 -7.98
C LEU A 159 6.85 -6.81 -6.46
N SER A 160 5.88 -6.32 -5.69
CA SER A 160 5.93 -6.45 -4.23
C SER A 160 5.88 -7.92 -3.78
N TYR A 161 5.13 -8.77 -4.47
CA TYR A 161 5.03 -10.20 -4.16
C TYR A 161 6.36 -10.92 -4.46
N GLU A 162 7.03 -10.56 -5.55
CA GLU A 162 8.36 -11.08 -5.88
C GLU A 162 9.40 -10.68 -4.82
N ALA A 163 9.37 -9.42 -4.35
CA ALA A 163 10.27 -8.97 -3.29
C ALA A 163 10.00 -9.66 -1.95
N VAL A 164 8.73 -9.90 -1.62
CA VAL A 164 8.31 -10.73 -0.48
C VAL A 164 8.87 -12.15 -0.62
N GLY A 165 8.68 -12.78 -1.77
CA GLY A 165 9.21 -14.12 -2.04
C GLY A 165 10.73 -14.19 -1.87
N ALA A 166 11.46 -13.22 -2.45
CA ALA A 166 12.91 -13.15 -2.37
C ALA A 166 13.41 -12.94 -0.92
N THR A 167 12.78 -12.06 -0.15
CA THR A 167 13.18 -11.77 1.24
C THR A 167 12.79 -12.89 2.20
N THR A 168 11.65 -13.55 1.99
CA THR A 168 11.29 -14.78 2.72
C THR A 168 12.26 -15.92 2.41
N ALA A 169 12.60 -16.15 1.14
CA ALA A 169 13.54 -17.19 0.74
C ALA A 169 14.96 -16.96 1.29
N ALA A 170 15.36 -15.70 1.48
CA ALA A 170 16.62 -15.33 2.13
C ALA A 170 16.61 -15.53 3.67
N GLY A 171 15.45 -15.87 4.25
CA GLY A 171 15.27 -16.02 5.70
C GLY A 171 15.15 -14.69 6.45
N LEU A 172 14.84 -13.59 5.76
CA LEU A 172 14.72 -12.26 6.37
C LEU A 172 13.28 -11.91 6.78
N GLY A 173 12.29 -12.43 6.05
CA GLY A 173 10.87 -12.06 6.21
C GLY A 173 10.61 -10.57 5.99
N GLN A 174 9.41 -10.11 6.34
CA GLN A 174 8.99 -8.72 6.20
C GLN A 174 8.41 -8.17 7.50
N SER A 175 8.71 -6.91 7.79
CA SER A 175 8.18 -6.19 8.95
C SER A 175 6.84 -5.53 8.62
N LEU A 176 6.78 -4.85 7.46
CA LEU A 176 5.61 -4.15 6.95
C LEU A 176 5.74 -4.02 5.43
N VAL A 177 4.68 -4.34 4.70
CA VAL A 177 4.62 -4.17 3.24
C VAL A 177 3.49 -3.21 2.91
N VAL A 178 3.85 -2.08 2.29
CA VAL A 178 2.92 -1.03 1.85
C VAL A 178 2.99 -0.93 0.34
N ALA A 179 1.95 -1.43 -0.34
CA ALA A 179 1.81 -1.16 -1.76
C ALA A 179 0.99 0.11 -1.94
N VAL A 180 1.62 1.16 -2.45
CA VAL A 180 1.05 2.51 -2.53
C VAL A 180 0.09 2.67 -3.71
N GLY A 181 0.23 1.81 -4.72
CA GLY A 181 -0.63 1.75 -5.91
C GLY A 181 -0.03 2.37 -7.16
N GLY A 182 -0.61 1.98 -8.30
CA GLY A 182 -0.16 2.35 -9.65
C GLY A 182 -0.85 3.60 -10.23
N ASP A 183 -1.77 4.23 -9.50
CA ASP A 183 -2.45 5.44 -9.95
C ASP A 183 -1.53 6.68 -9.86
N PRO A 184 -1.77 7.71 -10.71
CA PRO A 184 -0.94 8.92 -10.73
C PRO A 184 -1.04 9.77 -9.46
N MET A 185 -2.10 9.59 -8.66
CA MET A 185 -2.37 10.39 -7.45
C MET A 185 -2.77 9.48 -6.27
N PRO A 186 -1.84 8.70 -5.70
CA PRO A 186 -2.14 7.87 -4.56
C PRO A 186 -2.30 8.71 -3.29
N GLY A 187 -3.08 8.25 -2.32
CA GLY A 187 -3.25 8.90 -1.02
C GLY A 187 -2.06 8.72 -0.06
N THR A 188 -1.24 7.70 -0.33
CA THR A 188 0.04 7.43 0.33
C THR A 188 1.08 7.31 -0.76
N THR A 189 2.15 8.09 -0.69
CA THR A 189 3.26 8.03 -1.65
C THR A 189 4.37 7.11 -1.17
N ILE A 190 5.35 6.83 -2.04
CA ILE A 190 6.58 6.14 -1.63
C ILE A 190 7.25 6.87 -0.45
N VAL A 191 7.26 8.20 -0.48
CA VAL A 191 7.85 9.06 0.54
C VAL A 191 7.13 8.92 1.88
N ASP A 192 5.79 8.88 1.88
CA ASP A 192 5.00 8.67 3.10
C ASP A 192 5.31 7.30 3.73
N ALA A 193 5.37 6.25 2.91
CA ALA A 193 5.69 4.91 3.38
C ALA A 193 7.14 4.78 3.87
N LEU A 194 8.10 5.42 3.20
CA LEU A 194 9.50 5.48 3.65
C LEU A 194 9.62 6.10 5.03
N ARG A 195 8.92 7.21 5.30
CA ARG A 195 8.90 7.84 6.62
C ARG A 195 8.48 6.84 7.71
N VAL A 196 7.40 6.09 7.46
CA VAL A 196 6.93 5.05 8.39
C VAL A 196 7.99 3.96 8.56
N LEU A 197 8.58 3.44 7.48
CA LEU A 197 9.54 2.33 7.53
C LEU A 197 10.87 2.73 8.20
N PHE A 198 11.30 3.98 8.05
CA PHE A 198 12.49 4.49 8.72
C PHE A 198 12.29 4.64 10.23
N GLU A 199 11.08 4.97 10.68
CA GLU A 199 10.73 5.09 12.10
C GLU A 199 10.29 3.75 12.72
N HIS A 200 9.92 2.75 11.91
CA HIS A 200 9.41 1.47 12.41
C HIS A 200 10.51 0.60 13.03
N GLU A 201 10.36 0.24 14.31
CA GLU A 201 11.39 -0.46 15.09
C GLU A 201 11.71 -1.87 14.56
N GLU A 202 10.71 -2.64 14.12
CA GLU A 202 10.95 -3.98 13.56
C GLU A 202 11.60 -3.95 12.16
N THR A 203 11.65 -2.78 11.51
CA THR A 203 12.28 -2.65 10.20
C THR A 203 13.77 -2.40 10.35
N GLU A 204 14.61 -3.33 9.88
CA GLU A 204 16.06 -3.18 9.85
C GLU A 204 16.59 -2.81 8.46
N GLY A 205 15.85 -3.13 7.39
CA GLY A 205 16.21 -2.78 6.02
C GLY A 205 14.98 -2.50 5.17
N VAL A 206 15.12 -1.68 4.13
CA VAL A 206 13.98 -1.22 3.31
C VAL A 206 14.17 -1.58 1.84
N VAL A 207 13.12 -2.08 1.20
CA VAL A 207 13.04 -2.28 -0.25
C VAL A 207 12.10 -1.25 -0.85
N VAL A 208 12.57 -0.53 -1.87
CA VAL A 208 11.79 0.45 -2.64
C VAL A 208 11.61 -0.04 -4.08
N ILE A 209 10.36 -0.15 -4.53
CA ILE A 209 10.05 -0.57 -5.89
C ILE A 209 9.23 0.53 -6.58
N GLY A 210 9.90 1.28 -7.44
CA GLY A 210 9.30 2.28 -8.30
C GLY A 210 9.03 1.78 -9.71
N GLU A 211 8.49 2.68 -10.54
CA GLU A 211 8.24 2.45 -11.96
C GLU A 211 8.31 3.79 -12.74
N ILE A 212 8.16 3.73 -14.06
CA ILE A 212 8.00 4.94 -14.90
C ILE A 212 6.79 5.79 -14.47
N GLY A 213 6.80 7.06 -14.89
CA GLY A 213 5.71 8.01 -14.64
C GLY A 213 5.78 8.71 -13.29
N GLY A 214 5.59 10.03 -13.31
CA GLY A 214 5.71 10.90 -12.12
C GLY A 214 7.12 10.95 -11.52
N GLU A 215 7.23 11.54 -10.33
CA GLU A 215 8.51 11.89 -9.70
C GLU A 215 8.69 11.27 -8.31
N GLN A 216 7.85 10.32 -7.91
CA GLN A 216 7.87 9.77 -6.55
C GLN A 216 9.24 9.18 -6.17
N GLU A 217 9.93 8.55 -7.12
CA GLU A 217 11.26 7.98 -6.94
C GLU A 217 12.34 9.05 -6.69
N LEU A 218 12.20 10.25 -7.29
CA LEU A 218 13.13 11.36 -7.08
C LEU A 218 12.96 11.95 -5.67
N ARG A 219 11.70 12.11 -5.24
CA ARG A 219 11.38 12.57 -3.88
C ARG A 219 11.78 11.52 -2.84
N ALA A 220 11.65 10.23 -3.17
CA ALA A 220 12.17 9.15 -2.34
C ALA A 220 13.70 9.23 -2.21
N ALA A 221 14.41 9.51 -3.31
CA ALA A 221 15.86 9.73 -3.28
C ALA A 221 16.25 10.92 -2.38
N GLU A 222 15.52 12.03 -2.44
CA GLU A 222 15.73 13.16 -1.53
C GLU A 222 15.55 12.77 -0.06
N MET A 223 14.44 12.09 0.27
CA MET A 223 14.20 11.61 1.63
C MET A 223 15.26 10.61 2.11
N ILE A 224 15.74 9.71 1.25
CA ILE A 224 16.82 8.76 1.58
C ILE A 224 18.11 9.54 1.89
N ARG A 225 18.47 10.56 1.11
CA ARG A 225 19.64 11.41 1.39
C ARG A 225 19.52 12.11 2.73
N GLU A 226 18.36 12.70 3.01
CA GLU A 226 18.08 13.39 4.27
C GLU A 226 18.19 12.42 5.45
N TYR A 227 17.53 11.27 5.37
CA TYR A 227 17.56 10.22 6.39
C TYR A 227 18.98 9.76 6.68
N ARG A 228 19.78 9.48 5.64
CA ARG A 228 21.18 9.04 5.81
C ARG A 228 22.09 10.12 6.39
N ARG A 229 21.80 11.40 6.14
CA ARG A 229 22.55 12.52 6.71
C ARG A 229 22.21 12.75 8.18
N SER A 230 20.94 12.57 8.56
CA SER A 230 20.46 12.87 9.91
C SER A 230 20.51 11.69 10.87
N THR A 231 20.63 10.46 10.38
CA THR A 231 20.53 9.24 11.19
C THR A 231 21.87 8.54 11.33
N PRO A 232 22.41 8.39 12.56
CA PRO A 232 23.53 7.50 12.81
C PRO A 232 23.15 6.05 12.49
N ASN A 233 23.95 5.37 11.66
CA ASN A 233 23.69 4.01 11.18
C ASN A 233 22.32 3.83 10.48
N PRO A 234 22.11 4.50 9.33
CA PRO A 234 20.84 4.42 8.63
C PRO A 234 20.56 3.00 8.13
N LYS A 235 19.29 2.58 8.21
CA LYS A 235 18.83 1.29 7.65
C LYS A 235 19.22 1.18 6.17
N PRO A 236 19.79 0.04 5.70
CA PRO A 236 20.10 -0.14 4.29
C PRO A 236 18.83 -0.08 3.43
N VAL A 237 18.97 0.51 2.24
CA VAL A 237 17.88 0.61 1.24
C VAL A 237 18.30 -0.13 -0.01
N VAL A 238 17.48 -1.08 -0.46
CA VAL A 238 17.58 -1.73 -1.78
C VAL A 238 16.49 -1.17 -2.67
N ALA A 239 16.81 -0.83 -3.91
CA ALA A 239 15.87 -0.19 -4.81
C ALA A 239 15.82 -0.82 -6.21
N MET A 240 14.65 -0.76 -6.84
CA MET A 240 14.43 -1.13 -8.24
C MET A 240 13.44 -0.16 -8.87
N VAL A 241 13.68 0.21 -10.14
CA VAL A 241 12.73 1.00 -10.94
C VAL A 241 12.37 0.23 -12.20
N ALA A 242 11.10 -0.16 -12.32
CA ALA A 242 10.57 -0.88 -13.47
C ALA A 242 10.35 0.04 -14.69
N GLY A 243 10.27 -0.55 -15.87
CA GLY A 243 9.96 0.16 -17.12
C GLY A 243 11.18 0.70 -17.89
N GLN A 244 12.37 0.13 -17.68
CA GLN A 244 13.60 0.48 -18.40
C GLN A 244 13.46 0.41 -19.94
N THR A 245 12.60 -0.49 -20.43
CA THR A 245 12.36 -0.73 -21.86
C THR A 245 10.98 -0.27 -22.33
N ALA A 246 10.28 0.54 -21.53
CA ALA A 246 8.93 0.97 -21.84
C ALA A 246 8.92 1.95 -23.04
N PRO A 247 8.03 1.76 -24.04
CA PRO A 247 7.89 2.69 -25.14
C PRO A 247 7.28 4.02 -24.68
N ARG A 248 7.72 5.13 -25.29
CA ARG A 248 7.19 6.47 -25.02
C ARG A 248 5.72 6.59 -25.44
N GLY A 249 4.93 7.35 -24.67
CA GLY A 249 3.53 7.65 -24.95
C GLY A 249 2.56 6.49 -24.75
N LYS A 250 3.01 5.36 -24.20
CA LYS A 250 2.17 4.18 -23.94
C LYS A 250 1.98 3.97 -22.44
N VAL A 251 0.73 3.73 -22.06
CA VAL A 251 0.37 3.30 -20.70
C VAL A 251 0.73 1.82 -20.53
N MET A 252 1.48 1.50 -19.47
CA MET A 252 1.98 0.16 -19.18
C MET A 252 1.16 -0.54 -18.09
N GLY A 253 -0.11 -0.84 -18.39
CA GLY A 253 -1.03 -1.47 -17.44
C GLY A 253 -1.55 -0.48 -16.40
N HIS A 254 -0.71 -0.08 -15.43
CA HIS A 254 -1.09 0.93 -14.45
C HIS A 254 -1.33 2.29 -15.10
N ALA A 255 -2.37 3.00 -14.65
CA ALA A 255 -2.73 4.32 -15.17
C ALA A 255 -1.60 5.37 -15.00
N GLY A 256 -0.82 5.27 -13.92
CA GLY A 256 0.33 6.14 -13.67
C GLY A 256 1.63 5.71 -14.37
N ALA A 257 1.68 4.52 -14.97
CA ALA A 257 2.87 3.98 -15.63
C ALA A 257 2.93 4.40 -17.12
N VAL A 258 3.10 5.69 -17.36
CA VAL A 258 3.29 6.26 -18.70
C VAL A 258 4.55 7.11 -18.74
N LEU A 259 5.32 6.99 -19.82
CA LEU A 259 6.49 7.82 -20.09
C LEU A 259 6.17 8.83 -21.19
N THR A 260 5.95 10.09 -20.82
CA THR A 260 5.65 11.19 -21.73
C THR A 260 6.91 12.01 -22.07
N PRO A 261 6.89 12.83 -23.16
CA PRO A 261 8.02 13.69 -23.49
C PRO A 261 8.33 14.68 -22.34
N GLY A 262 9.56 14.64 -21.83
CA GLY A 262 10.00 15.48 -20.71
C GLY A 262 9.95 14.78 -19.35
N ASP A 263 9.32 13.61 -19.25
CA ASP A 263 9.34 12.82 -18.03
C ASP A 263 10.73 12.24 -17.75
N VAL A 264 11.03 12.11 -16.47
CA VAL A 264 12.24 11.45 -15.98
C VAL A 264 12.15 9.95 -16.23
N THR A 265 13.16 9.42 -16.92
CA THR A 265 13.21 8.01 -17.33
C THR A 265 13.42 7.09 -16.14
N ALA A 266 13.09 5.80 -16.30
CA ALA A 266 13.37 4.79 -15.28
C ALA A 266 14.86 4.70 -14.91
N ALA A 267 15.75 4.94 -15.88
CA ALA A 267 17.19 4.95 -15.66
C ALA A 267 17.64 6.15 -14.81
N GLU A 268 17.12 7.34 -15.10
CA GLU A 268 17.40 8.56 -14.32
C GLU A 268 16.85 8.45 -12.89
N LYS A 269 15.64 7.90 -12.72
CA LYS A 269 15.06 7.61 -11.39
C LYS A 269 15.92 6.61 -10.61
N ALA A 270 16.38 5.55 -11.26
CA ALA A 270 17.24 4.56 -10.62
C ALA A 270 18.56 5.22 -10.18
N ARG A 271 19.22 5.98 -11.07
CA ARG A 271 20.43 6.72 -10.73
C ARG A 271 20.21 7.68 -9.56
N ALA A 272 19.08 8.40 -9.50
CA ALA A 272 18.79 9.30 -8.39
C ALA A 272 18.73 8.56 -7.04
N LEU A 273 18.14 7.36 -7.01
CA LEU A 273 18.10 6.50 -5.82
C LEU A 273 19.48 5.95 -5.45
N GLU A 274 20.29 5.57 -6.45
CA GLU A 274 21.67 5.13 -6.26
C GLU A 274 22.54 6.24 -5.67
N ASP A 275 22.47 7.46 -6.24
CA ASP A 275 23.16 8.66 -5.76
C ASP A 275 22.70 9.05 -4.34
N ALA A 276 21.49 8.64 -3.95
CA ALA A 276 20.99 8.82 -2.59
C ALA A 276 21.55 7.80 -1.59
N GLY A 277 22.23 6.75 -2.05
CA GLY A 277 22.80 5.69 -1.23
C GLY A 277 21.94 4.43 -1.11
N ALA A 278 20.94 4.26 -1.99
CA ALA A 278 20.27 2.97 -2.14
C ALA A 278 21.10 2.04 -3.03
N VAL A 279 21.04 0.73 -2.77
CA VAL A 279 21.66 -0.29 -3.64
C VAL A 279 20.65 -0.70 -4.71
N LEU A 280 20.96 -0.41 -5.96
CA LEU A 280 20.11 -0.80 -7.08
C LEU A 280 20.22 -2.28 -7.40
N VAL A 281 19.09 -2.90 -7.71
CA VAL A 281 19.02 -4.27 -8.22
C VAL A 281 18.37 -4.34 -9.59
N PRO A 282 18.82 -5.26 -10.46
CA PRO A 282 18.28 -5.38 -11.83
C PRO A 282 16.90 -6.06 -11.89
N HIS A 283 16.55 -6.89 -10.90
CA HIS A 283 15.27 -7.61 -10.85
C HIS A 283 14.92 -7.98 -9.39
N PRO A 284 13.64 -8.24 -9.06
CA PRO A 284 13.22 -8.42 -7.66
C PRO A 284 13.78 -9.69 -7.01
N GLY A 285 14.05 -10.74 -7.78
CA GLY A 285 14.58 -12.01 -7.28
C GLY A 285 15.92 -11.92 -6.53
N VAL A 286 16.74 -10.88 -6.76
CA VAL A 286 18.00 -10.66 -6.03
C VAL A 286 17.86 -9.71 -4.83
N MET A 287 16.67 -9.15 -4.58
CA MET A 287 16.46 -8.23 -3.44
C MET A 287 16.75 -8.91 -2.10
N GLY A 288 16.34 -10.17 -1.94
CA GLY A 288 16.53 -10.92 -0.70
C GLY A 288 18.01 -11.15 -0.38
N SER A 289 18.79 -11.68 -1.32
CA SER A 289 20.23 -11.91 -1.12
C SER A 289 21.01 -10.61 -0.96
N THR A 290 20.64 -9.56 -1.69
CA THR A 290 21.27 -8.24 -1.57
C THR A 290 21.02 -7.64 -0.19
N MET A 291 19.76 -7.65 0.28
CA MET A 291 19.42 -7.16 1.62
C MET A 291 20.11 -7.97 2.70
N LYS A 292 20.18 -9.29 2.55
CA LYS A 292 20.85 -10.18 3.50
C LYS A 292 22.33 -9.83 3.66
N ALA A 293 23.03 -9.59 2.56
CA ALA A 293 24.43 -9.16 2.57
C ALA A 293 24.61 -7.79 3.26
N LEU A 294 23.72 -6.82 2.99
CA LEU A 294 23.77 -5.49 3.61
C LEU A 294 23.51 -5.52 5.12
N LEU A 295 22.68 -6.46 5.60
CA LEU A 295 22.42 -6.69 7.02
C LEU A 295 23.49 -7.55 7.70
N GLY A 296 24.44 -8.12 6.95
CA GLY A 296 25.51 -8.97 7.50
C GLY A 296 25.03 -10.32 8.04
N ARG A 297 24.03 -10.93 7.39
CA ARG A 297 23.40 -12.21 7.82
C ARG A 297 23.63 -13.36 6.84
#